data_AF-A0A3P1W5T2-F1
#
_entry.id   AF-A0A3P1W5T2-F1
#
_cell.length_a   1.000
_cell.length_b   1.000
_cell.length_c   1.000
_cell.angle_alpha   90.00
_cell.angle_beta   90.00
_cell.angle_gamma   90.00
#
_symmetry.space_group_name_H-M   'P 1'
#
loop_
_entity.id
_entity.type
_entity.pdbx_description
1 polymer ?
#
loop_
_entity_poly.entity_id
_entity_poly.type
_entity_poly.pdbx_seq_one_letter_code
_entity_poly.pdbx_strand_id
1 'polypeptide(L)'
;GLTQNGDRDETLDFGFVKPSVSVGDYVWFDVNKDGKQDDTDKPISGVTLTLTGPNGQPVTDINGQKVQPTQTDDQGHYSFEKLPVLAAGQKYKVTVTAPEGYIPTKPGVGARDKDSS
;
A
#
# COMPACT_ATOMS: atom_id res chain seq x y z
N GLY A 1 -12.12 -43.24 -18.95
CA GLY A 1 -10.72 -42.91 -19.28
C GLY A 1 -10.65 -42.67 -20.76
N LEU A 2 -9.91 -41.65 -21.18
CA LEU A 2 -9.73 -41.32 -22.60
C LEU A 2 -8.86 -42.41 -23.24
N THR A 3 -9.47 -43.33 -23.99
CA THR A 3 -8.82 -44.54 -24.54
C THR A 3 -8.83 -44.59 -26.06
N GLN A 4 -9.44 -43.61 -26.72
CA GLN A 4 -9.49 -43.51 -28.18
C GLN A 4 -8.84 -42.23 -28.70
N ASN A 5 -8.40 -42.28 -29.96
CA ASN A 5 -7.80 -41.14 -30.63
C ASN A 5 -8.87 -40.06 -30.87
N GLY A 6 -8.67 -38.86 -30.32
CA GLY A 6 -9.60 -37.73 -30.41
C GLY A 6 -10.47 -37.50 -29.16
N ASP A 7 -10.36 -38.36 -28.15
CA ASP A 7 -11.03 -38.17 -26.86
C ASP A 7 -10.61 -36.85 -26.19
N ARG A 8 -11.58 -36.11 -25.66
CA ARG A 8 -11.39 -34.86 -24.91
C ARG A 8 -12.23 -34.91 -23.64
N ASP A 9 -11.69 -34.36 -22.56
CA ASP A 9 -12.41 -34.20 -21.30
C ASP A 9 -12.54 -32.70 -21.02
N GLU A 10 -13.73 -32.16 -21.31
CA GLU A 10 -14.06 -30.75 -21.11
C GLU A 10 -14.63 -30.49 -19.70
N THR A 11 -14.62 -31.49 -18.82
CA THR A 11 -15.09 -31.36 -17.42
C THR A 11 -13.98 -30.96 -16.46
N LEU A 12 -12.73 -30.93 -16.94
CA LEU A 12 -11.57 -30.51 -16.18
C LEU A 12 -11.37 -28.99 -16.29
N ASP A 13 -11.86 -28.27 -15.28
CA ASP A 13 -11.61 -26.85 -15.09
C ASP A 13 -10.51 -26.61 -14.04
N PHE A 14 -9.68 -25.58 -14.27
CA PHE A 14 -8.66 -25.15 -13.30
C PHE A 14 -8.82 -23.66 -12.98
N GLY A 15 -8.96 -23.34 -11.69
CA GLY A 15 -8.97 -21.96 -11.19
C GLY A 15 -7.62 -21.58 -10.57
N PHE A 16 -7.14 -20.36 -10.86
CA PHE A 16 -5.97 -19.78 -10.20
C PHE A 16 -6.33 -18.43 -9.58
N VAL A 17 -5.90 -18.21 -8.34
CA VAL A 17 -5.97 -16.90 -7.69
C VAL A 17 -4.56 -16.32 -7.64
N LYS A 18 -4.40 -15.06 -8.08
CA LYS A 18 -3.15 -14.33 -7.86
C LYS A 18 -3.11 -13.87 -6.40
N PRO A 19 -2.10 -14.25 -5.60
CA PRO A 19 -1.94 -13.71 -4.26
C PRO A 19 -1.66 -12.21 -4.34
N SER A 20 -2.20 -11.45 -3.39
CA SER A 20 -2.00 -10.00 -3.29
C SER A 20 -1.90 -9.54 -1.84
N VAL A 21 -1.34 -8.35 -1.65
CA VAL A 21 -1.21 -7.66 -0.36
C VAL A 21 -1.73 -6.23 -0.48
N SER A 22 -1.85 -5.55 0.67
CA SER A 22 -2.15 -4.12 0.76
C SER A 22 -1.09 -3.37 1.56
N VAL A 23 -0.95 -2.07 1.28
CA VAL A 23 -0.13 -1.12 2.06
C VAL A 23 -1.02 0.07 2.39
N GLY A 24 -1.17 0.39 3.67
CA GLY A 24 -1.99 1.50 4.14
C GLY A 24 -1.74 1.72 5.62
N ASP A 25 -2.20 2.84 6.16
CA ASP A 25 -2.23 3.12 7.60
C ASP A 25 -3.06 4.40 7.87
N TYR A 26 -2.42 5.47 8.35
CA TYR A 26 -3.04 6.70 8.80
C TYR A 26 -2.04 7.86 8.72
N VAL A 27 -2.50 9.06 8.38
CA VAL A 27 -1.71 10.30 8.41
C VAL A 27 -2.33 11.28 9.39
N TRP A 28 -1.49 11.81 10.29
CA TRP A 28 -1.92 12.71 11.36
C TRP A 28 -1.00 13.90 11.53
N PHE A 29 -1.54 14.93 12.16
CA PHE A 29 -0.80 16.07 12.65
C PHE A 29 -0.32 15.77 14.07
N ASP A 30 0.98 15.56 14.21
CA ASP A 30 1.69 15.41 15.46
C ASP A 30 1.72 16.77 16.21
N VAL A 31 0.72 16.99 17.06
CA VAL A 31 0.51 18.28 17.75
C VAL A 31 1.63 18.56 18.75
N ASN A 32 2.11 17.51 19.42
CA ASN A 32 3.07 17.60 20.51
C ASN A 32 4.54 17.41 20.04
N LYS A 33 4.74 17.05 18.77
CA LYS A 33 6.03 16.85 18.07
C LYS A 33 6.85 15.68 18.60
N ASP A 34 6.21 14.69 19.20
CA ASP A 34 6.88 13.55 19.82
C ASP A 34 7.03 12.33 18.88
N GLY A 35 6.44 12.40 17.69
CA GLY A 35 6.50 11.37 16.66
C GLY A 35 5.67 10.11 16.98
N LYS A 36 4.77 10.15 17.96
CA LYS A 36 3.87 9.05 18.29
C LYS A 36 2.45 9.42 17.98
N GLN A 37 1.71 8.46 17.46
CA GLN A 37 0.26 8.57 17.38
C GLN A 37 -0.36 8.46 18.79
N ASP A 38 -0.98 9.55 19.25
CA ASP A 38 -1.75 9.64 20.51
C ASP A 38 -3.06 10.45 20.39
N ASP A 39 -3.83 10.52 21.48
CA ASP A 39 -5.17 11.14 21.50
C ASP A 39 -5.16 12.65 21.23
N THR A 40 -4.00 13.31 21.26
CA THR A 40 -3.86 14.72 20.92
C THR A 40 -3.69 14.96 19.41
N ASP A 41 -3.40 13.91 18.66
CA ASP A 41 -3.17 13.99 17.23
C ASP A 41 -4.45 14.05 16.42
N LYS A 42 -4.42 14.85 15.36
CA LYS A 42 -5.58 15.04 14.49
C LYS A 42 -5.35 14.39 13.14
N PRO A 43 -6.33 13.66 12.58
CA PRO A 43 -6.23 13.13 11.22
C PRO A 43 -6.05 14.28 10.23
N ILE A 44 -5.31 14.02 9.15
CA ILE A 44 -5.20 14.96 8.03
C ILE A 44 -5.84 14.33 6.80
N SER A 45 -6.93 14.93 6.33
CA SER A 45 -7.60 14.57 5.08
C SER A 45 -6.89 15.19 3.87
N GLY A 46 -6.98 14.53 2.71
CA GLY A 46 -6.49 15.05 1.42
C GLY A 46 -4.97 15.00 1.24
N VAL A 47 -4.22 14.35 2.12
CA VAL A 47 -2.78 14.16 1.96
C VAL A 47 -2.53 13.24 0.78
N THR A 48 -1.71 13.66 -0.19
CA THR A 48 -1.41 12.81 -1.35
C THR A 48 -0.23 11.89 -1.08
N LEU A 49 -0.44 10.58 -1.29
CA LEU A 49 0.56 9.53 -1.11
C LEU A 49 0.83 8.81 -2.43
N THR A 50 2.09 8.49 -2.68
CA THR A 50 2.54 7.72 -3.85
C THR A 50 3.27 6.46 -3.42
N LEU A 51 2.94 5.33 -4.04
CA LEU A 51 3.60 4.04 -3.84
C LEU A 51 4.63 3.78 -4.94
N THR A 52 5.84 3.38 -4.54
CA THR A 52 6.86 2.84 -5.44
C THR A 52 7.30 1.44 -5.01
N GLY A 53 7.68 0.63 -5.99
CA GLY A 53 8.19 -0.71 -5.77
C GLY A 53 9.65 -0.73 -5.28
N PRO A 54 10.23 -1.91 -5.05
CA PRO A 54 11.58 -2.07 -4.49
C PRO A 54 12.70 -1.41 -5.31
N ASN A 55 12.47 -1.20 -6.60
CA ASN A 55 13.38 -0.55 -7.54
C ASN A 55 13.12 0.97 -7.67
N GLY A 56 12.25 1.54 -6.85
CA GLY A 56 11.83 2.94 -6.92
C GLY A 56 10.92 3.26 -8.10
N GLN A 57 10.46 2.27 -8.87
CA GLN A 57 9.57 2.48 -10.01
C GLN A 57 8.10 2.43 -9.60
N PRO A 58 7.18 2.98 -10.41
CA PRO A 58 5.76 2.83 -10.19
C PRO A 58 5.34 1.36 -10.11
N VAL A 59 4.38 1.06 -9.24
CA VAL A 59 3.86 -0.29 -9.05
C VAL A 59 2.75 -0.57 -10.09
N THR A 60 2.74 -1.80 -10.61
CA THR A 60 1.61 -2.35 -11.35
C THR A 60 0.92 -3.38 -10.46
N ASP A 61 -0.40 -3.27 -10.32
CA ASP A 61 -1.22 -4.16 -9.49
C ASP A 61 -1.32 -5.57 -10.10
N ILE A 62 -1.92 -6.51 -9.38
CA ILE A 62 -2.08 -7.90 -9.86
C ILE A 62 -2.97 -8.04 -11.12
N ASN A 63 -3.73 -6.99 -11.46
CA ASN A 63 -4.59 -6.90 -12.64
C ASN A 63 -3.88 -6.26 -13.85
N GLY A 64 -2.62 -5.85 -13.71
CA GLY A 64 -1.87 -5.20 -14.78
C GLY A 64 -2.10 -3.70 -14.89
N GLN A 65 -2.74 -3.07 -13.89
CA GLN A 65 -3.03 -1.64 -13.86
C GLN A 65 -1.97 -0.90 -13.05
N LYS A 66 -1.56 0.29 -13.51
CA LYS A 66 -0.64 1.13 -12.75
C LYS A 66 -1.34 1.63 -11.48
N VAL A 67 -0.72 1.38 -10.32
CA VAL A 67 -1.17 1.91 -9.04
C VAL A 67 -1.03 3.44 -9.06
N GLN A 68 -2.14 4.13 -8.87
CA GLN A 68 -2.18 5.60 -8.85
C GLN A 68 -1.89 6.13 -7.44
N PRO A 69 -1.48 7.40 -7.31
CA PRO A 69 -1.49 8.08 -6.03
C PRO A 69 -2.88 8.01 -5.37
N THR A 70 -2.91 7.92 -4.05
CA THR A 70 -4.14 8.00 -3.26
C THR A 70 -4.10 9.23 -2.36
N GLN A 71 -5.26 9.60 -1.83
CA GLN A 71 -5.38 10.60 -0.79
C GLN A 71 -5.86 9.98 0.51
N THR A 72 -5.51 10.59 1.63
CA THR A 72 -6.15 10.26 2.90
C THR A 72 -7.61 10.70 2.91
N ASP A 73 -8.46 9.91 3.55
CA ASP A 73 -9.86 10.26 3.79
C ASP A 73 -10.04 11.25 4.95
N ASP A 74 -11.30 11.56 5.27
CA ASP A 74 -11.65 12.49 6.36
C ASP A 74 -11.22 12.01 7.75
N GLN A 75 -10.91 10.73 7.86
CA GLN A 75 -10.34 10.10 9.03
C GLN A 75 -8.85 9.85 8.85
N GLY A 76 -8.14 10.51 7.94
CA GLY A 76 -6.69 10.39 7.78
C GLY A 76 -6.20 9.06 7.23
N HIS A 77 -7.07 8.13 6.84
CA HIS A 77 -6.68 6.79 6.39
C HIS A 77 -6.39 6.75 4.89
N TYR A 78 -5.44 5.92 4.48
CA TYR A 78 -5.16 5.62 3.07
C TYR A 78 -4.87 4.14 2.87
N SER A 79 -5.12 3.63 1.66
CA SER A 79 -4.83 2.24 1.29
C SER A 79 -4.45 2.11 -0.18
N PHE A 80 -3.43 1.30 -0.45
CA PHE A 80 -3.10 0.74 -1.76
C PHE A 80 -3.41 -0.75 -1.73
N GLU A 81 -4.33 -1.19 -2.57
CA GLU A 81 -4.80 -2.57 -2.62
C GLU A 81 -4.27 -3.33 -3.84
N LYS A 82 -4.47 -4.66 -3.84
CA LYS A 82 -4.20 -5.54 -4.99
C LYS A 82 -2.74 -5.48 -5.44
N LEU A 83 -1.83 -5.29 -4.51
CA LEU A 83 -0.40 -5.18 -4.78
C LEU A 83 0.21 -6.57 -4.96
N PRO A 84 1.22 -6.72 -5.85
CA PRO A 84 1.99 -7.95 -5.94
C PRO A 84 2.66 -8.33 -4.60
N VAL A 85 2.76 -9.64 -4.34
CA VAL A 85 3.62 -10.12 -3.25
C VAL A 85 5.08 -9.91 -3.66
N LEU A 86 5.85 -9.24 -2.80
CA LEU A 86 7.28 -9.01 -3.02
C LEU A 86 8.12 -10.20 -2.53
N ALA A 87 9.30 -10.37 -3.11
CA ALA A 87 10.24 -11.38 -2.63
C ALA A 87 10.77 -11.02 -1.23
N ALA A 88 11.26 -12.03 -0.49
CA ALA A 88 11.83 -11.81 0.83
C ALA A 88 12.92 -10.72 0.81
N GLY A 89 12.81 -9.75 1.73
CA GLY A 89 13.74 -8.62 1.83
C GLY A 89 13.41 -7.41 0.94
N GLN A 90 12.50 -7.55 -0.02
CA GLN A 90 11.99 -6.43 -0.81
C GLN A 90 10.88 -5.69 -0.07
N LYS A 91 10.76 -4.38 -0.33
CA LYS A 91 9.78 -3.50 0.32
C LYS A 91 9.18 -2.52 -0.67
N TYR A 92 7.93 -2.17 -0.45
CA TYR A 92 7.34 -0.97 -1.02
C TYR A 92 7.84 0.27 -0.29
N LYS A 93 7.84 1.41 -0.97
CA LYS A 93 8.08 2.72 -0.38
C LYS A 93 6.90 3.63 -0.65
N VAL A 94 6.30 4.14 0.43
CA VAL A 94 5.29 5.20 0.36
C VAL A 94 6.03 6.53 0.48
N THR A 95 5.68 7.49 -0.37
CA THR A 95 6.16 8.88 -0.26
C THR A 95 4.96 9.79 -0.13
N VAL A 96 5.01 10.64 0.88
CA VAL A 96 3.98 11.64 1.17
C VAL A 96 4.38 12.96 0.53
N THR A 97 3.44 13.58 -0.19
CA THR A 97 3.60 14.97 -0.61
C THR A 97 2.91 15.84 0.44
N ALA A 98 3.69 16.71 1.09
CA ALA A 98 3.17 17.62 2.11
C ALA A 98 2.04 18.48 1.52
N PRO A 99 0.87 18.58 2.18
CA PRO A 99 -0.17 19.51 1.78
C PRO A 99 0.34 20.95 1.86
N GLU A 100 -0.22 21.83 1.03
CA GLU A 100 0.11 23.25 1.07
C GLU A 100 -0.12 23.83 2.48
N GLY A 101 0.89 24.50 3.03
CA GLY A 101 0.84 25.06 4.39
C GLY A 101 1.34 24.14 5.52
N TYR A 102 1.74 22.89 5.23
CA TYR A 102 2.26 21.96 6.23
C TYR A 102 3.78 21.73 6.07
N ILE A 103 4.49 21.66 7.19
CA ILE A 103 5.92 21.30 7.25
C ILE A 103 6.03 19.87 7.81
N PRO A 104 6.65 18.92 7.10
CA PRO A 104 6.84 17.55 7.61
C PRO A 104 7.63 17.53 8.93
N THR A 105 7.24 16.69 9.87
CA THR A 105 8.04 16.40 11.07
C THR A 105 9.24 15.50 10.72
N LYS A 106 10.26 15.44 11.59
CA LYS A 106 11.51 14.69 11.30
C LYS A 106 11.25 13.17 11.30
N PRO A 107 11.73 12.42 10.29
CA PRO A 107 11.63 10.95 10.29
C PRO A 107 12.51 10.29 11.38
N GLY A 108 11.99 9.24 12.03
CA GLY A 108 12.80 8.19 12.70
C GLY A 108 13.08 8.31 14.21
N VAL A 109 12.10 8.68 15.04
CA VAL A 109 12.29 8.80 16.51
C VAL A 109 11.43 7.81 17.33
N GLY A 110 10.47 7.11 16.73
CA GLY A 110 9.63 6.13 17.41
C GLY A 110 10.14 4.68 17.29
N ALA A 111 9.58 3.80 18.12
CA ALA A 111 9.75 2.36 17.97
C ALA A 111 8.78 1.85 16.89
N ARG A 112 9.24 0.84 16.13
CA ARG A 112 8.73 0.29 14.86
C ARG A 112 7.23 -0.04 14.71
N ASP A 113 6.42 0.20 15.73
CA ASP A 113 4.97 -0.06 15.72
C ASP A 113 4.14 1.24 15.68
N LYS A 114 4.79 2.42 15.59
CA LYS A 114 4.14 3.75 15.51
C LYS A 114 4.91 4.78 14.64
N ASP A 115 5.70 4.32 13.68
CA ASP A 115 6.61 5.20 12.92
C ASP A 115 6.00 5.75 11.62
N SER A 116 6.15 7.07 11.43
CA SER A 116 6.03 7.70 10.11
C SER A 116 7.21 7.29 9.22
N SER A 117 6.91 6.79 8.01
CA SER A 117 7.88 6.47 6.95
C SER A 117 8.20 7.66 6.05
#